data_AF-A0A7X4IS83-F1
#
_entry.id   AF-A0A7X4IS83-F1
#
_cell.length_a   1.000
_cell.length_b   1.000
_cell.length_c   1.000
_cell.angle_alpha   90.00
_cell.angle_beta   90.00
_cell.angle_gamma   90.00
#
_symmetry.space_group_name_H-M   'P 1'
#
loop_
_entity.id
_entity.type
_entity.pdbx_description
1 polymer ?
#
loop_
_entity_poly.entity_id
_entity_poly.type
_entity_poly.pdbx_seq_one_letter_code
_entity_poly.pdbx_strand_id
1 'polypeptide(L)'
;MTIPAALVAGLFQFAVPVVAASAAVGETGSVHPEGGTSPQQGRVPCPDDLQVLVERPYAARAGIETGSTIRLRAAPEAEPCPALVAGLFEPRADPSKLMGTRPRVLFHLPQLQALAGREGEVDYFTVRLRPDVDAAAAARDMEPLLVGTQVWRAADVAERASTTFRVVRRFHAAIAGITLVAGGVFLACIMVLKVQERRAAVAAARLAGIPRRILMGWTVAEAALLSALGGVAGLGVGLAASAAVNVYYQRAYDTTLVFSIVTGEMLAQGFALAVVLGLGAGVVAGARLFATDPLEQLGR
;
A
#
# COMPACT_ATOMS: atom_id res chain seq x y z
N MET A 1 31.06 -2.58 -19.08
CA MET A 1 32.07 -1.51 -18.82
C MET A 1 32.65 -1.72 -17.42
N THR A 2 33.95 -2.01 -17.33
CA THR A 2 34.64 -2.44 -16.09
C THR A 2 34.83 -1.28 -15.11
N ILE A 3 34.27 -1.39 -13.90
CA ILE A 3 34.58 -0.47 -12.81
C ILE A 3 35.89 -0.94 -12.15
N PRO A 4 36.97 -0.14 -12.12
CA PRO A 4 38.24 -0.55 -11.53
C PRO A 4 38.12 -0.74 -10.01
N ALA A 5 38.77 -1.78 -9.48
CA ALA A 5 38.75 -2.13 -8.05
C ALA A 5 39.19 -0.99 -7.10
N ALA A 6 39.95 -0.01 -7.61
CA ALA A 6 40.34 1.20 -6.87
C ALA A 6 39.16 2.12 -6.53
N LEU A 7 38.08 2.13 -7.33
CA LEU A 7 36.90 2.96 -7.06
C LEU A 7 36.07 2.40 -5.89
N VAL A 8 36.12 1.08 -5.69
CA VAL A 8 35.45 0.40 -4.57
C VAL A 8 36.11 0.78 -3.23
N ALA A 9 37.43 1.02 -3.22
CA ALA A 9 38.18 1.41 -2.01
C ALA A 9 37.74 2.76 -1.41
N GLY A 10 37.37 3.74 -2.24
CA GLY A 10 36.87 5.05 -1.78
C GLY A 10 35.44 5.03 -1.23
N LEU A 11 34.61 4.08 -1.69
CA LEU A 11 33.23 3.87 -1.25
C LEU A 11 33.13 3.23 0.14
N PHE A 12 34.17 2.52 0.59
CA PHE A 12 34.21 1.88 1.92
C PHE A 12 34.23 2.86 3.09
N GLN A 13 34.51 4.15 2.85
CA GLN A 13 34.54 5.15 3.91
C GLN A 13 33.13 5.57 4.37
N PHE A 14 32.09 5.31 3.56
CA PHE A 14 30.70 5.73 3.83
C PHE A 14 29.63 4.64 3.70
N ALA A 15 29.95 3.45 3.17
CA ALA A 15 28.94 2.44 2.86
C ALA A 15 29.37 0.99 3.06
N VAL A 16 28.40 0.13 3.36
CA VAL A 16 28.54 -1.33 3.27
C VAL A 16 27.95 -1.76 1.93
N PRO A 17 28.73 -2.37 1.01
CA PRO A 17 28.18 -2.87 -0.24
C PRO A 17 27.33 -4.11 0.03
N VAL A 18 26.05 -4.07 -0.38
CA VAL A 18 25.21 -5.25 -0.49
C VAL A 18 24.88 -5.39 -1.97
N VAL A 19 25.43 -6.41 -2.61
CA VAL A 19 25.15 -6.72 -4.02
C VAL A 19 24.35 -8.02 -4.04
N ALA A 20 23.08 -7.92 -4.41
CA ALA A 20 22.21 -9.07 -4.65
C ALA A 20 21.68 -8.97 -6.08
N ALA A 21 21.87 -10.03 -6.87
CA ALA A 21 21.41 -10.08 -8.25
C ALA A 21 20.18 -11.00 -8.36
N SER A 22 19.15 -10.54 -9.06
CA SER A 22 17.91 -11.28 -9.27
C SER A 22 17.58 -11.31 -10.76
N ALA A 23 17.11 -12.45 -11.26
CA ALA A 23 16.60 -12.57 -12.62
C ALA A 23 15.17 -13.13 -12.63
N ALA A 24 14.37 -12.68 -13.60
CA ALA A 24 13.00 -13.15 -13.80
C ALA A 24 13.02 -14.43 -14.65
N VAL A 25 12.28 -15.46 -14.25
CA VAL A 25 12.18 -16.73 -14.98
C VAL A 25 10.83 -16.80 -15.71
N GLY A 26 10.81 -17.18 -16.98
CA GLY A 26 9.59 -17.39 -17.76
C GLY A 26 8.93 -18.74 -17.47
N GLU A 27 7.67 -18.93 -17.90
CA GLU A 27 6.91 -20.19 -17.73
C GLU A 27 7.60 -21.44 -18.33
N THR A 28 8.63 -21.27 -19.15
CA THR A 28 9.45 -22.34 -19.75
C THR A 28 10.87 -22.45 -19.19
N GLY A 29 11.15 -21.91 -17.99
CA GLY A 29 12.46 -22.01 -17.34
C GLY A 29 13.55 -21.14 -17.96
N SER A 30 13.17 -20.19 -18.82
CA SER A 30 14.08 -19.21 -19.42
C SER A 30 14.33 -18.04 -18.46
N VAL A 31 15.59 -17.76 -18.15
CA VAL A 31 16.01 -16.61 -17.35
C VAL A 31 16.09 -15.39 -18.26
N HIS A 32 15.37 -14.31 -17.93
CA HIS A 32 15.49 -13.02 -18.61
C HIS A 32 16.02 -11.96 -17.65
N PRO A 33 17.18 -11.35 -17.93
CA PRO A 33 17.63 -10.17 -17.18
C PRO A 33 16.68 -8.99 -17.47
N GLU A 34 16.31 -8.25 -16.43
CA GLU A 34 15.50 -7.03 -16.60
C GLU A 34 16.35 -5.93 -17.23
N GLY A 35 16.24 -5.75 -18.56
CA GLY A 35 16.76 -4.56 -19.25
C GLY A 35 18.09 -4.70 -20.00
N GLY A 36 18.36 -5.84 -20.66
CA GLY A 36 19.57 -6.00 -21.48
C GLY A 36 19.36 -6.76 -22.80
N THR A 37 20.11 -6.37 -23.82
CA THR A 37 20.22 -6.99 -25.16
C THR A 37 20.71 -8.44 -25.12
N SER A 38 20.21 -9.27 -26.05
CA SER A 38 20.55 -10.70 -26.19
C SER A 38 22.06 -10.97 -26.22
N PRO A 39 22.53 -12.07 -25.58
CA PRO A 39 23.94 -12.44 -25.59
C PRO A 39 24.44 -12.74 -27.01
N GLN A 40 25.61 -12.20 -27.35
CA GLN A 40 26.32 -12.53 -28.60
C GLN A 40 26.80 -13.99 -28.55
N GLN A 41 26.30 -14.79 -29.50
CA GLN A 41 26.74 -16.06 -30.13
C GLN A 41 27.95 -16.86 -29.61
N GLY A 42 28.29 -16.82 -28.31
CA GLY A 42 29.22 -17.75 -27.66
C GLY A 42 28.47 -18.74 -26.79
N ARG A 43 28.78 -20.05 -26.91
CA ARG A 43 28.35 -21.06 -25.95
C ARG A 43 28.96 -20.69 -24.58
N VAL A 44 28.15 -20.14 -23.70
CA VAL A 44 28.54 -19.89 -22.31
C VAL A 44 28.47 -21.23 -21.55
N PRO A 45 29.57 -21.74 -20.97
CA PRO A 45 29.55 -22.98 -20.21
C PRO A 45 28.79 -22.80 -18.88
N CYS A 46 28.03 -23.82 -18.48
CA CYS A 46 27.34 -23.83 -17.20
C CYS A 46 28.37 -23.83 -16.05
N PRO A 47 28.22 -22.97 -15.03
CA PRO A 47 29.05 -23.05 -13.83
C PRO A 47 28.85 -24.37 -13.10
N ASP A 48 29.95 -24.97 -12.63
CA ASP A 48 29.90 -26.12 -11.71
C ASP A 48 29.25 -25.69 -10.38
N ASP A 49 28.43 -26.57 -9.79
CA ASP A 49 27.70 -26.33 -8.53
C ASP A 49 26.84 -25.06 -8.49
N LEU A 50 26.06 -24.83 -9.55
CA LEU A 50 25.11 -23.72 -9.61
C LEU A 50 24.05 -23.84 -8.50
N GLN A 51 24.09 -22.93 -7.53
CA GLN A 51 23.15 -22.88 -6.41
C GLN A 51 22.24 -21.67 -6.53
N VAL A 52 20.94 -21.89 -6.32
CA VAL A 52 19.92 -20.84 -6.48
C VAL A 52 18.95 -20.80 -5.31
N LEU A 53 18.43 -19.60 -5.04
CA LEU A 53 17.29 -19.42 -4.14
C LEU A 53 16.04 -19.16 -4.98
N VAL A 54 14.97 -19.90 -4.68
CA VAL A 54 13.71 -19.80 -5.42
C VAL A 54 12.65 -19.12 -4.57
N GLU A 55 11.83 -18.28 -5.20
CA GLU A 55 10.70 -17.61 -4.56
C GLU A 55 9.67 -18.64 -4.04
N ARG A 56 9.31 -18.55 -2.76
CA ARG A 56 8.46 -19.55 -2.08
C ARG A 56 7.08 -19.76 -2.75
N PRO A 57 6.31 -18.72 -3.14
CA PRO A 57 5.05 -18.90 -3.87
C PRO A 57 5.18 -19.64 -5.20
N TYR A 58 6.32 -19.51 -5.88
CA TYR A 58 6.56 -20.26 -7.12
C TYR A 58 6.97 -21.70 -6.83
N ALA A 59 7.86 -21.90 -5.86
CA ALA A 59 8.31 -23.22 -5.46
C ALA A 59 7.16 -24.12 -5.01
N ALA A 60 6.20 -23.59 -4.24
CA ALA A 60 5.01 -24.31 -3.80
C ALA A 60 4.12 -24.78 -4.96
N ARG A 61 3.93 -23.94 -5.99
CA ARG A 61 3.12 -24.27 -7.18
C ARG A 61 3.82 -25.28 -8.11
N ALA A 62 5.14 -25.19 -8.19
CA ALA A 62 5.97 -26.07 -9.04
C ALA A 62 6.41 -27.36 -8.35
N GLY A 63 6.07 -27.56 -7.06
CA GLY A 63 6.50 -28.73 -6.28
C GLY A 63 8.00 -28.78 -6.03
N ILE A 64 8.66 -27.62 -5.94
CA ILE A 64 10.11 -27.49 -5.76
C ILE A 64 10.40 -27.36 -4.26
N GLU A 65 11.24 -28.25 -3.74
CA GLU A 65 11.74 -28.21 -2.36
C GLU A 65 13.24 -27.88 -2.31
N THR A 66 13.74 -27.50 -1.14
CA THR A 66 15.18 -27.35 -0.92
C THR A 66 15.89 -28.68 -1.18
N GLY A 67 16.96 -28.65 -1.96
CA GLY A 67 17.67 -29.85 -2.43
C GLY A 67 17.18 -30.38 -3.78
N SER A 68 16.09 -29.84 -4.35
CA SER A 68 15.65 -30.17 -5.71
C SER A 68 16.66 -29.66 -6.74
N THR A 69 16.82 -30.38 -7.85
CA THR A 69 17.57 -29.90 -9.01
C THR A 69 16.62 -29.38 -10.07
N ILE A 70 16.76 -28.11 -10.44
CA ILE A 70 15.99 -27.47 -11.50
C ILE A 70 16.86 -27.25 -12.74
N ARG A 71 16.26 -27.19 -13.93
CA ARG A 71 16.98 -26.90 -15.17
C ARG A 71 16.70 -25.46 -15.59
N LEU A 72 17.74 -24.64 -15.62
CA LEU A 72 17.66 -23.23 -15.96
C LEU A 72 18.24 -22.99 -17.34
N ARG A 73 17.58 -22.15 -18.13
CA ARG A 73 18.05 -21.80 -19.47
C ARG A 73 18.30 -20.30 -19.57
N ALA A 74 19.52 -19.90 -19.93
CA ALA A 74 19.90 -18.47 -20.00
C ALA A 74 19.30 -17.73 -21.23
N ALA A 75 19.12 -18.44 -22.34
CA ALA A 75 18.54 -17.93 -23.58
C ALA A 75 17.73 -19.04 -24.25
N PRO A 76 16.71 -18.75 -25.08
CA PRO A 76 15.89 -19.79 -25.72
C PRO A 76 16.69 -20.87 -26.45
N GLU A 77 17.85 -20.50 -27.01
CA GLU A 77 18.75 -21.36 -27.78
C GLU A 77 19.87 -22.00 -26.93
N ALA A 78 19.99 -21.65 -25.65
CA ALA A 78 21.02 -22.16 -24.76
C ALA A 78 20.68 -23.57 -24.22
N GLU A 79 21.71 -24.36 -23.94
CA GLU A 79 21.55 -25.63 -23.25
C GLU A 79 21.08 -25.42 -21.79
N PRO A 80 20.17 -26.26 -21.26
CA PRO A 80 19.71 -26.12 -19.88
C PRO A 80 20.81 -26.49 -18.89
N CYS A 81 21.13 -25.58 -17.97
CA CYS A 81 22.06 -25.83 -16.87
C CYS A 81 21.33 -26.43 -15.66
N PRO A 82 21.83 -27.53 -15.07
CA PRO A 82 21.32 -28.02 -13.80
C PRO A 82 21.69 -27.05 -12.67
N ALA A 83 20.73 -26.70 -11.82
CA ALA A 83 20.91 -25.84 -10.66
C ALA A 83 20.29 -26.49 -9.42
N LEU A 84 21.03 -26.49 -8.31
CA LEU A 84 20.56 -26.97 -7.02
C LEU A 84 19.80 -25.86 -6.29
N VAL A 85 18.60 -26.16 -5.81
CA VAL A 85 17.82 -25.25 -4.98
C VAL A 85 18.37 -25.27 -3.55
N ALA A 86 19.26 -24.34 -3.25
CA ALA A 86 19.90 -24.23 -1.94
C ALA A 86 18.96 -23.71 -0.85
N GLY A 87 17.89 -23.00 -1.23
CA GLY A 87 16.96 -22.40 -0.29
C GLY A 87 15.74 -21.77 -0.95
N LEU A 88 14.73 -21.47 -0.14
CA LEU A 88 13.54 -20.74 -0.55
C LEU A 88 13.51 -19.37 0.14
N PHE A 89 13.21 -18.32 -0.61
CA PHE A 89 13.10 -16.97 -0.05
C PHE A 89 11.68 -16.42 -0.17
N GLU A 90 11.30 -15.59 0.80
CA GLU A 90 10.07 -14.81 0.74
C GLU A 90 10.44 -13.42 0.20
N PRO A 91 9.87 -12.99 -0.93
CA PRO A 91 10.15 -11.66 -1.43
C PRO A 91 9.52 -10.61 -0.55
N ARG A 92 10.16 -9.43 -0.50
CA ARG A 92 9.54 -8.27 0.10
C ARG A 92 8.29 -7.91 -0.70
N ALA A 93 7.19 -7.67 0.02
CA ALA A 93 5.94 -7.19 -0.54
C ALA A 93 6.16 -5.90 -1.35
N ASP A 94 5.93 -5.97 -2.65
CA ASP A 94 6.05 -4.83 -3.56
C ASP A 94 4.76 -4.70 -4.39
N PRO A 95 3.89 -3.71 -4.07
CA PRO A 95 2.63 -3.51 -4.77
C PRO A 95 2.82 -3.09 -6.23
N SER A 96 4.01 -2.61 -6.63
CA SER A 96 4.27 -2.27 -8.04
C SER A 96 4.48 -3.50 -8.93
N LYS A 97 4.68 -4.69 -8.34
CA LYS A 97 4.98 -5.95 -9.04
C LYS A 97 3.84 -6.96 -9.01
N LEU A 98 2.61 -6.51 -8.72
CA LEU A 98 1.40 -7.34 -8.69
C LEU A 98 0.91 -7.76 -10.08
N MET A 99 1.12 -6.92 -11.09
CA MET A 99 0.69 -7.15 -12.47
C MET A 99 1.82 -7.78 -13.28
N GLY A 100 2.03 -9.09 -13.11
CA GLY A 100 3.02 -9.86 -13.87
C GLY A 100 3.92 -10.70 -12.98
N THR A 101 3.44 -11.86 -12.55
CA THR A 101 4.19 -12.78 -11.68
C THR A 101 5.20 -13.56 -12.50
N ARG A 102 6.31 -12.90 -12.90
CA ARG A 102 7.49 -13.66 -13.30
C ARG A 102 8.16 -14.19 -12.03
N PRO A 103 8.28 -15.51 -11.85
CA PRO A 103 8.98 -16.07 -10.71
C PRO A 103 10.41 -15.54 -10.63
N ARG A 104 10.85 -15.18 -9.42
CA ARG A 104 12.21 -14.72 -9.17
C ARG A 104 13.09 -15.85 -8.67
N VAL A 105 14.30 -15.87 -9.20
CA VAL A 105 15.38 -16.74 -8.74
C VAL A 105 16.58 -15.86 -8.42
N LEU A 106 17.16 -16.06 -7.24
CA LEU A 106 18.39 -15.39 -6.82
C LEU A 106 19.58 -16.30 -7.08
N PHE A 107 20.64 -15.70 -7.57
CA PHE A 107 21.88 -16.36 -7.96
C PHE A 107 23.03 -15.71 -7.22
N HIS A 108 24.11 -16.46 -7.01
CA HIS A 108 25.38 -15.83 -6.68
C HIS A 108 25.83 -14.96 -7.87
N LEU A 109 26.24 -13.71 -7.64
CA LEU A 109 26.49 -12.75 -8.72
C LEU A 109 27.48 -13.27 -9.80
N PRO A 110 28.68 -13.78 -9.45
CA PRO A 110 29.58 -14.42 -10.41
C PRO A 110 28.93 -15.49 -11.28
N GLN A 111 28.07 -16.34 -10.71
CA GLN A 111 27.40 -17.41 -11.45
C GLN A 111 26.37 -16.86 -12.44
N LEU A 112 25.63 -15.81 -12.07
CA LEU A 112 24.68 -15.15 -12.96
C LEU A 112 25.40 -14.42 -14.11
N GLN A 113 26.50 -13.74 -13.80
CA GLN A 113 27.30 -13.04 -14.81
C GLN A 113 27.92 -14.00 -15.81
N ALA A 114 28.48 -15.12 -15.32
CA ALA A 114 28.96 -16.20 -16.15
C ALA A 114 27.82 -16.71 -17.04
N LEU A 115 26.69 -17.14 -16.45
CA LEU A 115 25.53 -17.67 -17.17
C LEU A 115 24.93 -16.70 -18.21
N ALA A 116 24.94 -15.40 -17.93
CA ALA A 116 24.42 -14.37 -18.82
C ALA A 116 25.43 -13.91 -19.89
N GLY A 117 26.70 -14.31 -19.80
CA GLY A 117 27.78 -13.81 -20.65
C GLY A 117 28.07 -12.32 -20.43
N ARG A 118 27.81 -11.81 -19.22
CA ARG A 118 27.95 -10.39 -18.83
C ARG A 118 28.93 -10.22 -17.67
N GLU A 119 30.11 -10.82 -17.79
CA GLU A 119 31.15 -10.73 -16.78
C GLU A 119 31.57 -9.28 -16.53
N GLY A 120 31.61 -8.90 -15.25
CA GLY A 120 31.95 -7.54 -14.83
C GLY A 120 30.86 -6.49 -15.10
N GLU A 121 29.64 -6.88 -15.51
CA GLU A 121 28.51 -5.97 -15.67
C GLU A 121 27.41 -6.22 -14.64
N VAL A 122 26.76 -5.15 -14.19
CA VAL A 122 25.58 -5.19 -13.31
C VAL A 122 24.56 -4.19 -13.82
N ASP A 123 23.27 -4.51 -13.70
CA ASP A 123 22.20 -3.58 -14.10
C ASP A 123 22.06 -2.44 -13.08
N TYR A 124 22.23 -2.73 -11.79
CA TYR A 124 22.33 -1.75 -10.70
C TYR A 124 23.07 -2.34 -9.50
N PHE A 125 23.53 -1.48 -8.59
CA PHE A 125 24.05 -1.89 -7.29
C PHE A 125 23.49 -0.98 -6.21
N THR A 126 23.32 -1.51 -5.00
CA THR A 126 22.78 -0.75 -3.88
C THR A 126 23.86 -0.39 -2.88
N VAL A 127 23.85 0.87 -2.44
CA VAL A 127 24.79 1.40 -1.47
C VAL A 127 24.02 1.76 -0.22
N ARG A 128 24.29 1.04 0.88
CA ARG A 128 23.66 1.34 2.17
C ARG A 128 24.52 2.35 2.92
N LEU A 129 23.96 3.54 3.10
CA LEU A 129 24.58 4.60 3.89
C LEU A 129 24.49 4.31 5.39
N ARG A 130 25.44 4.83 6.15
CA ARG A 130 25.36 4.87 7.62
C ARG A 130 24.23 5.84 8.04
N PRO A 131 23.58 5.62 9.19
CA PRO A 131 22.39 6.38 9.59
C PRO A 131 22.65 7.88 9.84
N ASP A 132 23.90 8.29 10.02
CA ASP A 132 24.36 9.66 10.26
C ASP A 132 24.66 10.46 8.97
N VAL A 133 24.62 9.82 7.81
CA VAL A 133 24.99 10.43 6.53
C VAL A 133 23.75 10.91 5.77
N ASP A 134 23.75 12.18 5.36
CA ASP A 134 22.71 12.71 4.48
C ASP A 134 22.78 12.07 3.08
N ALA A 135 21.70 11.43 2.67
CA ALA A 135 21.59 10.76 1.39
C ALA A 135 21.66 11.72 0.20
N ALA A 136 21.26 13.00 0.36
CA ALA A 136 21.32 13.98 -0.72
C ALA A 136 22.76 14.47 -0.95
N ALA A 137 23.50 14.75 0.12
CA ALA A 137 24.93 15.04 0.05
C ALA A 137 25.70 13.85 -0.55
N ALA A 138 25.52 12.64 -0.02
CA ALA A 138 26.21 11.45 -0.51
C ALA A 138 25.95 11.17 -2.00
N ALA A 139 24.71 11.37 -2.48
CA ALA A 139 24.39 11.19 -3.90
C ALA A 139 25.15 12.19 -4.79
N ARG A 140 25.20 13.47 -4.41
CA ARG A 140 25.95 14.51 -5.15
C ARG A 140 27.45 14.23 -5.19
N ASP A 141 27.99 13.71 -4.10
CA ASP A 141 29.43 13.40 -4.01
C ASP A 141 29.79 12.14 -4.82
N MET A 142 28.86 11.19 -4.97
CA MET A 142 29.05 9.94 -5.71
C MET A 142 28.82 10.07 -7.22
N GLU A 143 27.92 10.95 -7.65
CA GLU A 143 27.57 11.15 -9.06
C GLU A 143 28.79 11.43 -9.98
N PRO A 144 29.74 12.31 -9.64
CA PRO A 144 30.93 12.53 -10.49
C PRO A 144 31.90 11.35 -10.50
N LEU A 145 31.85 10.48 -9.48
CA LEU A 145 32.73 9.31 -9.37
C LEU A 145 32.26 8.14 -10.25
N LEU A 146 30.99 8.15 -10.67
CA LEU A 146 30.34 7.02 -11.33
C LEU A 146 29.85 7.40 -12.74
N VAL A 147 30.80 7.72 -13.61
CA VAL A 147 30.55 8.12 -15.01
C VAL A 147 29.75 7.03 -15.75
N GLY A 148 28.63 7.42 -16.36
CA GLY A 148 27.75 6.51 -17.12
C GLY A 148 26.71 5.78 -16.26
N THR A 149 26.60 6.09 -14.97
CA THR A 149 25.53 5.57 -14.10
C THR A 149 24.67 6.71 -13.56
N GLN A 150 23.42 6.40 -13.21
CA GLN A 150 22.53 7.35 -12.55
C GLN A 150 22.37 6.96 -11.08
N VAL A 151 22.69 7.90 -10.19
CA VAL A 151 22.53 7.70 -8.75
C VAL A 151 21.11 8.06 -8.36
N TRP A 152 20.34 7.06 -7.94
CA TRP A 152 18.98 7.24 -7.45
C TRP A 152 18.95 7.13 -5.93
N ARG A 153 18.38 8.13 -5.25
CA ARG A 153 18.08 7.99 -3.82
C ARG A 153 16.88 7.07 -3.66
N ALA A 154 16.92 6.20 -2.64
CA ALA A 154 15.78 5.36 -2.29
C ALA A 154 14.50 6.20 -2.06
N ALA A 155 14.65 7.41 -1.50
CA ALA A 155 13.55 8.35 -1.33
C ALA A 155 12.94 8.84 -2.66
N ASP A 156 13.74 9.09 -3.70
CA ASP A 156 13.24 9.54 -5.01
C ASP A 156 12.47 8.45 -5.74
N VAL A 157 12.94 7.22 -5.64
CA VAL A 157 12.26 6.04 -6.18
C VAL A 157 10.92 5.85 -5.46
N ALA A 158 10.90 5.98 -4.13
CA ALA A 158 9.68 5.92 -3.33
C ALA A 158 8.71 7.08 -3.64
N GLU A 159 9.22 8.30 -3.79
CA GLU A 159 8.43 9.49 -4.12
C GLU A 159 7.75 9.33 -5.49
N ARG A 160 8.47 8.84 -6.52
CA ARG A 160 7.88 8.59 -7.84
C ARG A 160 6.74 7.58 -7.79
N ALA A 161 6.96 6.45 -7.12
CA ALA A 161 5.90 5.47 -6.87
C ALA A 161 4.71 6.12 -6.15
N SER A 162 4.98 7.01 -5.19
CA SER A 162 3.96 7.73 -4.43
C SER A 162 3.16 8.75 -5.24
N THR A 163 3.72 9.33 -6.32
CA THR A 163 3.05 10.44 -7.04
C THR A 163 1.74 10.03 -7.68
N THR A 164 1.68 8.85 -8.32
CA THR A 164 0.46 8.25 -8.86
C THR A 164 -0.55 7.98 -7.74
N PHE A 165 -0.09 7.36 -6.64
CA PHE A 165 -0.93 7.10 -5.47
C PHE A 165 -1.43 8.39 -4.79
N ARG A 166 -0.68 9.49 -4.87
CA ARG A 166 -1.07 10.80 -4.32
C ARG A 166 -2.28 11.37 -5.03
N VAL A 167 -2.36 11.23 -6.35
CA VAL A 167 -3.53 11.65 -7.14
C VAL A 167 -4.75 10.82 -6.76
N VAL A 168 -4.60 9.49 -6.74
CA VAL A 168 -5.66 8.56 -6.33
C VAL A 168 -6.14 8.85 -4.91
N ARG A 169 -5.23 9.09 -3.97
CA ARG A 169 -5.56 9.46 -2.58
C ARG A 169 -6.37 10.74 -2.50
N ARG A 170 -5.98 11.78 -3.26
CA ARG A 170 -6.73 13.05 -3.29
C ARG A 170 -8.13 12.87 -3.87
N PHE A 171 -8.25 12.07 -4.93
CA PHE A 171 -9.53 11.76 -5.53
C PHE A 171 -10.46 11.02 -4.56
N HIS A 172 -9.96 9.98 -3.87
CA HIS A 172 -10.71 9.30 -2.82
C HIS A 172 -11.09 10.23 -1.67
N ALA A 173 -10.18 11.12 -1.24
CA ALA A 173 -10.49 12.10 -0.20
C ALA A 173 -11.60 13.07 -0.62
N ALA A 174 -11.64 13.47 -1.89
CA ALA A 174 -12.72 14.31 -2.43
C ALA A 174 -14.07 13.57 -2.43
N ILE A 175 -14.10 12.31 -2.91
CA ILE A 175 -15.31 11.46 -2.87
C ILE A 175 -15.78 11.24 -1.44
N ALA A 176 -14.86 10.94 -0.52
CA ALA A 176 -15.16 10.78 0.89
C ALA A 176 -15.76 12.07 1.47
N GLY A 177 -15.19 13.23 1.16
CA GLY A 177 -15.71 14.53 1.59
C GLY A 177 -17.11 14.82 1.06
N ILE A 178 -17.37 14.57 -0.22
CA ILE A 178 -18.70 14.78 -0.83
C ILE A 178 -19.73 13.84 -0.19
N THR A 179 -19.39 12.56 -0.04
CA THR A 179 -20.27 11.55 0.59
C THR A 179 -20.56 11.91 2.05
N LEU A 180 -19.55 12.41 2.78
CA LEU A 180 -19.69 12.86 4.15
C LEU A 180 -20.65 14.04 4.28
N VAL A 181 -20.50 15.05 3.42
CA VAL A 181 -21.40 16.22 3.40
C VAL A 181 -22.81 15.80 3.02
N ALA A 182 -22.98 15.00 1.98
CA ALA A 182 -24.29 14.49 1.56
C ALA A 182 -24.97 13.68 2.67
N GLY A 183 -24.22 12.78 3.33
CA GLY A 183 -24.70 11.99 4.47
C GLY A 183 -25.06 12.85 5.68
N GLY A 184 -24.26 13.87 5.99
CA GLY A 184 -24.55 14.81 7.08
C GLY A 184 -25.81 15.65 6.82
N VAL A 185 -25.99 16.14 5.58
CA VAL A 185 -27.20 16.86 5.17
C VAL A 185 -28.42 15.94 5.23
N PHE A 186 -28.29 14.70 4.76
CA PHE A 186 -29.36 13.70 4.84
C PHE A 186 -29.76 13.41 6.28
N LEU A 187 -28.78 13.21 7.17
CA LEU A 187 -29.02 13.01 8.60
C LEU A 187 -29.73 14.22 9.23
N ALA A 188 -29.27 15.43 8.93
CA ALA A 188 -29.92 16.65 9.41
C ALA A 188 -31.37 16.78 8.90
N CYS A 189 -31.62 16.42 7.64
CA CYS A 189 -32.96 16.43 7.05
C CYS A 189 -33.91 15.48 7.77
N ILE A 190 -33.49 14.22 7.96
CA ILE A 190 -34.26 13.22 8.72
C ILE A 190 -34.52 13.70 10.15
N MET A 191 -33.50 14.26 10.81
CA MET A 191 -33.65 14.72 12.19
C MET A 191 -34.61 15.91 12.32
N VAL A 192 -34.56 16.85 11.38
CA VAL A 192 -35.55 17.94 11.30
C VAL A 192 -36.95 17.35 11.12
N LEU A 193 -37.14 16.42 10.17
CA LEU A 193 -38.42 15.78 9.93
C LEU A 193 -38.98 15.10 11.20
N LYS A 194 -38.17 14.30 11.89
CA LYS A 194 -38.55 13.61 13.14
C LYS A 194 -39.02 14.58 14.23
N VAL A 195 -38.33 15.70 14.36
CA VAL A 195 -38.64 16.71 15.37
C VAL A 195 -39.92 17.48 15.00
N GLN A 196 -40.17 17.70 13.70
CA GLN A 196 -41.43 18.29 13.23
C GLN A 196 -42.63 17.38 13.46
N GLU A 197 -42.50 16.05 13.30
CA GLU A 197 -43.57 15.09 13.63
C GLU A 197 -43.99 15.17 15.10
N ARG A 198 -43.03 15.43 16.01
CA ARG A 198 -43.28 15.53 17.46
C ARG A 198 -43.46 16.95 17.96
N ARG A 199 -43.62 17.94 17.06
CA ARG A 199 -43.66 19.37 17.40
C ARG A 199 -44.72 19.72 18.45
N ALA A 200 -45.92 19.14 18.34
CA ALA A 200 -47.04 19.46 19.24
C ALA A 200 -46.76 19.01 20.69
N ALA A 201 -46.12 17.85 20.85
CA ALA A 201 -45.71 17.37 22.17
C ALA A 201 -44.63 18.27 22.78
N VAL A 202 -43.69 18.77 21.96
CA VAL A 202 -42.65 19.70 22.43
C VAL A 202 -43.25 21.07 22.78
N ALA A 203 -44.24 21.56 22.02
CA ALA A 203 -44.96 22.78 22.33
C ALA A 203 -45.71 22.68 23.66
N ALA A 204 -46.42 21.58 23.90
CA ALA A 204 -47.09 21.30 25.16
C ALA A 204 -46.10 21.26 26.35
N ALA A 205 -44.96 20.59 26.18
CA ALA A 205 -43.89 20.54 27.17
C ALA A 205 -43.31 21.94 27.50
N ARG A 206 -43.17 22.82 26.50
CA ARG A 206 -42.74 24.21 26.71
C ARG A 206 -43.76 25.03 27.49
N LEU A 207 -45.05 24.86 27.20
CA LEU A 207 -46.13 25.53 27.95
C LEU A 207 -46.24 25.02 29.39
N ALA A 208 -45.89 23.76 29.64
CA ALA A 208 -45.75 23.21 30.98
C ALA A 208 -44.50 23.71 31.75
N GLY A 209 -43.67 24.56 31.14
CA GLY A 209 -42.53 25.21 31.79
C GLY A 209 -41.17 24.52 31.59
N ILE A 210 -41.08 23.49 30.73
CA ILE A 210 -39.79 22.83 30.45
C ILE A 210 -38.90 23.79 29.65
N PRO A 211 -37.68 24.12 30.14
CA PRO A 211 -36.81 25.07 29.48
C PRO A 211 -36.29 24.52 28.15
N ARG A 212 -36.19 25.41 27.15
CA ARG A 212 -35.67 25.12 25.79
C ARG A 212 -34.34 24.37 25.82
N ARG A 213 -33.45 24.69 26.76
CA ARG A 213 -32.12 24.05 26.89
C ARG A 213 -32.21 22.55 27.17
N ILE A 214 -33.18 22.10 27.97
CA ILE A 214 -33.37 20.68 28.27
C ILE A 214 -33.86 19.94 27.03
N LEU A 215 -34.87 20.51 26.35
CA LEU A 215 -35.41 19.93 25.11
C LEU A 215 -34.35 19.88 24.00
N MET A 216 -33.55 20.93 23.85
CA MET A 216 -32.42 20.97 22.92
C MET A 216 -31.37 19.90 23.24
N GLY A 217 -31.01 19.76 24.53
CA GLY A 217 -30.07 18.75 24.99
C GLY A 217 -30.56 17.33 24.69
N TRP A 218 -31.86 17.07 24.88
CA TRP A 218 -32.47 15.79 24.55
C TRP A 218 -32.39 15.48 23.05
N THR A 219 -32.75 16.43 22.18
CA THR A 219 -32.66 16.25 20.72
C THR A 219 -31.22 16.02 20.25
N VAL A 220 -30.26 16.76 20.80
CA VAL A 220 -28.84 16.58 20.48
C VAL A 220 -28.34 15.22 20.98
N ALA A 221 -28.76 14.77 22.17
CA ALA A 221 -28.41 13.46 22.69
C ALA A 221 -29.00 12.32 21.84
N GLU A 222 -30.24 12.45 21.37
CA GLU A 222 -30.87 11.49 20.46
C GLU A 222 -30.10 11.38 19.13
N ALA A 223 -29.75 12.52 18.54
CA ALA A 223 -28.94 12.55 17.32
C ALA A 223 -27.52 11.98 17.53
N ALA A 224 -26.89 12.32 18.67
CA ALA A 224 -25.57 11.79 19.03
C ALA A 224 -25.62 10.27 19.19
N LEU A 225 -26.60 9.73 19.90
CA LEU A 225 -26.78 8.29 20.09
C LEU A 225 -27.00 7.59 18.73
N LEU A 226 -27.88 8.14 17.90
CA LEU A 226 -28.16 7.57 16.57
C LEU A 226 -26.91 7.57 15.69
N SER A 227 -26.14 8.65 15.71
CA SER A 227 -24.88 8.76 14.97
C SER A 227 -23.77 7.85 15.52
N ALA A 228 -23.73 7.63 16.84
CA ALA A 228 -22.79 6.72 17.46
C ALA A 228 -23.10 5.27 17.07
N LEU A 229 -24.37 4.87 17.13
CA LEU A 229 -24.82 3.54 16.67
C LEU A 229 -24.55 3.34 15.17
N GLY A 230 -24.89 4.34 14.35
CA GLY A 230 -24.58 4.33 12.92
C GLY A 230 -23.08 4.30 12.64
N GLY A 231 -22.28 5.00 13.46
CA GLY A 231 -20.82 5.00 13.40
C GLY A 231 -20.25 3.62 13.70
N VAL A 232 -20.66 2.97 14.78
CA VAL A 232 -20.24 1.59 15.12
C VAL A 232 -20.63 0.62 14.00
N ALA A 233 -21.87 0.70 13.50
CA ALA A 233 -22.31 -0.14 12.39
C ALA A 233 -21.47 0.11 11.13
N GLY A 234 -21.21 1.38 10.80
CA GLY A 234 -20.38 1.78 9.66
C GLY A 234 -18.93 1.30 9.78
N LEU A 235 -18.34 1.36 10.98
CA LEU A 235 -17.02 0.78 11.24
C LEU A 235 -17.03 -0.73 11.00
N GLY A 236 -18.07 -1.44 11.46
CA GLY A 236 -18.24 -2.87 11.21
C GLY A 236 -18.30 -3.20 9.72
N VAL A 237 -19.08 -2.44 8.95
CA VAL A 237 -19.16 -2.58 7.49
C VAL A 237 -17.81 -2.29 6.83
N GLY A 238 -17.10 -1.24 7.26
CA GLY A 238 -15.77 -0.89 6.75
C GLY A 238 -14.72 -1.97 7.01
N LEU A 239 -14.71 -2.56 8.22
CA LEU A 239 -13.83 -3.67 8.57
C LEU A 239 -14.15 -4.92 7.73
N ALA A 240 -15.44 -5.25 7.56
CA ALA A 240 -15.86 -6.36 6.73
C ALA A 240 -15.47 -6.17 5.26
N ALA A 241 -15.65 -4.97 4.72
CA ALA A 241 -15.23 -4.62 3.36
C ALA A 241 -13.70 -4.72 3.20
N SER A 242 -12.93 -4.21 4.18
CA SER A 242 -11.48 -4.33 4.19
C SER A 242 -11.02 -5.79 4.19
N ALA A 243 -11.65 -6.63 4.99
CA ALA A 243 -11.36 -8.08 5.02
C ALA A 243 -11.71 -8.75 3.69
N ALA A 244 -12.87 -8.43 3.11
CA ALA A 244 -13.30 -8.96 1.82
C ALA A 244 -12.32 -8.58 0.68
N VAL A 245 -11.86 -7.33 0.65
CA VAL A 245 -10.83 -6.87 -0.29
C VAL A 245 -9.55 -7.67 -0.11
N ASN A 246 -9.03 -7.79 1.12
CA ASN A 246 -7.82 -8.55 1.38
C ASN A 246 -7.95 -10.01 0.92
N VAL A 247 -9.03 -10.70 1.28
CA VAL A 247 -9.28 -12.10 0.87
C VAL A 247 -9.36 -12.23 -0.65
N TYR A 248 -10.07 -11.31 -1.32
CA TYR A 248 -10.21 -11.35 -2.77
C TYR A 248 -8.85 -11.22 -3.48
N TYR A 249 -8.06 -10.20 -3.12
CA TYR A 249 -6.77 -9.95 -3.77
C TYR A 249 -5.72 -11.00 -3.41
N GLN A 250 -5.69 -11.48 -2.16
CA GLN A 250 -4.78 -12.57 -1.77
C GLN A 250 -5.04 -13.84 -2.57
N ARG A 251 -6.31 -14.17 -2.86
CA ARG A 251 -6.69 -15.31 -3.71
C ARG A 251 -6.41 -15.06 -5.18
N ALA A 252 -6.69 -13.86 -5.68
CA ALA A 252 -6.52 -13.55 -7.10
C ALA A 252 -5.03 -13.50 -7.52
N TYR A 253 -4.15 -13.06 -6.61
CA TYR A 253 -2.72 -12.87 -6.89
C TYR A 253 -1.80 -13.86 -6.17
N ASP A 254 -2.36 -14.88 -5.50
CA ASP A 254 -1.63 -15.89 -4.72
C ASP A 254 -0.54 -15.26 -3.83
N THR A 255 -0.95 -14.27 -3.04
CA THR A 255 -0.03 -13.42 -2.31
C THR A 255 -0.45 -13.28 -0.85
N THR A 256 0.54 -13.17 0.04
CA THR A 256 0.33 -12.90 1.47
C THR A 256 0.23 -11.40 1.77
N LEU A 257 0.23 -10.55 0.73
CA LEU A 257 0.13 -9.10 0.89
C LEU A 257 -1.21 -8.69 1.51
N VAL A 258 -1.13 -7.71 2.41
CA VAL A 258 -2.30 -7.03 2.98
C VAL A 258 -2.51 -5.74 2.20
N PHE A 259 -3.63 -5.65 1.49
CA PHE A 259 -3.95 -4.54 0.58
C PHE A 259 -4.70 -3.40 1.26
N SER A 260 -5.52 -3.74 2.25
CA SER A 260 -6.27 -2.80 3.06
C SER A 260 -5.86 -2.96 4.51
N ILE A 261 -5.18 -1.92 5.03
CA ILE A 261 -4.73 -1.84 6.42
C ILE A 261 -5.65 -0.85 7.13
N VAL A 262 -6.40 -1.33 8.11
CA VAL A 262 -7.22 -0.49 8.97
C VAL A 262 -6.49 -0.33 10.30
N THR A 263 -6.15 0.91 10.65
CA THR A 263 -5.48 1.23 11.91
C THR A 263 -6.50 1.67 12.96
N GLY A 264 -6.17 1.49 14.24
CA GLY A 264 -7.04 1.96 15.34
C GLY A 264 -7.27 3.48 15.30
N GLU A 265 -6.28 4.24 14.86
CA GLU A 265 -6.40 5.69 14.69
C GLU A 265 -7.45 6.06 13.63
N MET A 266 -7.47 5.36 12.49
CA MET A 266 -8.49 5.58 11.45
C MET A 266 -9.90 5.27 11.96
N LEU A 267 -10.07 4.20 12.73
CA LEU A 267 -11.35 3.85 13.34
C LEU A 267 -11.81 4.92 14.33
N ALA A 268 -10.89 5.41 15.17
CA ALA A 268 -11.18 6.47 16.14
C ALA A 268 -11.56 7.78 15.45
N GLN A 269 -10.83 8.19 14.42
CA GLN A 269 -11.14 9.38 13.63
C GLN A 269 -12.50 9.26 12.93
N GLY A 270 -12.80 8.10 12.32
CA GLY A 270 -14.09 7.85 11.67
C GLY A 270 -15.26 7.88 12.65
N PHE A 271 -15.11 7.26 13.82
CA PHE A 271 -16.12 7.30 14.87
C PHE A 271 -16.33 8.71 15.43
N ALA A 272 -15.25 9.44 15.72
CA ALA A 272 -15.32 10.82 16.19
C ALA A 272 -16.05 11.71 15.18
N LEU A 273 -15.77 11.54 13.89
CA LEU A 273 -16.44 12.28 12.83
C LEU A 273 -17.94 11.98 12.75
N ALA A 274 -18.33 10.70 12.90
CA ALA A 274 -19.73 10.31 12.95
C ALA A 274 -20.47 11.01 14.11
N VAL A 275 -19.87 11.02 15.31
CA VAL A 275 -20.43 11.71 16.49
C VAL A 275 -20.54 13.22 16.27
N VAL A 276 -19.51 13.86 15.70
CA VAL A 276 -19.53 15.30 15.38
C VAL A 276 -20.66 15.64 14.41
N LEU A 277 -20.86 14.83 13.37
CA LEU A 277 -21.95 15.02 12.42
C LEU A 277 -23.33 14.83 13.08
N GLY A 278 -23.48 13.84 13.96
CA GLY A 278 -24.71 13.65 14.73
C GLY A 278 -25.03 14.82 15.64
N LEU A 279 -24.04 15.32 16.39
CA LEU A 279 -24.19 16.50 17.22
C LEU A 279 -24.61 17.72 16.38
N GLY A 280 -23.95 17.95 15.25
CA GLY A 280 -24.29 19.02 14.32
C GLY A 280 -25.72 18.91 13.79
N ALA A 281 -26.12 17.72 13.34
CA ALA A 281 -27.48 17.46 12.87
C ALA A 281 -28.54 17.70 13.96
N GLY A 282 -28.27 17.25 15.19
CA GLY A 282 -29.14 17.48 16.35
C GLY A 282 -29.30 18.96 16.69
N VAL A 283 -28.21 19.73 16.64
CA VAL A 283 -28.24 21.18 16.86
C VAL A 283 -29.06 21.88 15.78
N VAL A 284 -28.89 21.52 14.50
CA VAL A 284 -29.67 22.09 13.39
C VAL A 284 -31.16 21.78 13.56
N ALA A 285 -31.50 20.54 13.88
CA ALA A 285 -32.89 20.12 14.09
C ALA A 285 -33.56 20.86 15.27
N GLY A 286 -32.87 20.92 16.41
CA GLY A 286 -33.36 21.66 17.57
C GLY A 286 -33.48 23.16 17.29
N ALA A 287 -32.51 23.77 16.61
CA ALA A 287 -32.58 25.18 16.20
C ALA A 287 -33.80 25.46 15.32
N ARG A 288 -34.10 24.58 14.36
CA ARG A 288 -35.29 24.67 13.50
C ARG A 288 -36.59 24.54 14.27
N LEU A 289 -36.67 23.63 15.25
CA LEU A 289 -37.86 23.46 16.09
C LEU A 289 -38.20 24.70 16.92
N PHE A 290 -37.18 25.35 17.47
CA PHE A 290 -37.36 26.49 18.37
C PHE A 290 -37.40 27.84 17.66
N ALA A 291 -37.38 27.86 16.33
CA ALA A 291 -37.50 29.09 15.54
C ALA A 291 -38.94 29.61 15.46
N THR A 292 -39.95 28.78 15.77
CA THR A 292 -41.37 29.14 15.78
C THR A 292 -41.93 29.22 17.19
N ASP A 293 -42.96 30.04 17.38
CA ASP A 293 -43.58 30.24 18.69
C ASP A 293 -44.40 29.02 19.13
N PRO A 294 -44.39 28.65 20.42
CA PRO A 294 -45.10 27.46 20.91
C PRO A 294 -46.59 27.46 20.61
N LEU A 295 -47.22 28.64 20.63
CA LEU A 295 -48.66 28.79 20.35
C LEU A 295 -48.99 28.52 18.88
N GLU A 296 -48.13 28.94 17.95
CA GLU A 296 -48.28 28.63 16.53
C GLU A 296 -48.09 27.14 16.22
N GLN A 297 -47.31 26.44 17.04
CA GLN A 297 -47.07 25.00 16.90
C GLN A 297 -48.27 24.13 17.31
N LEU A 298 -49.19 24.67 18.13
CA LEU A 298 -50.41 24.00 18.59
C LEU A 298 -51.64 24.32 17.72
N GLY A 299 -51.64 25.47 17.05
CA GLY A 299 -52.77 25.92 16.21
C GLY A 299 -52.79 25.37 14.77
N ARG A 300 -51.83 24.51 14.39
CA ARG A 300 -51.70 23.88 13.07
C ARG A 300 -51.56 22.37 13.17
#